data_AF-A0A920IPN5-F1
#
_entry.id   AF-A0A920IPN5-F1
#
_cell.length_a   1.000
_cell.length_b   1.000
_cell.length_c   1.000
_cell.angle_alpha   90.00
_cell.angle_beta   90.00
_cell.angle_gamma   90.00
#
_symmetry.space_group_name_H-M   'P 1'
#
loop_
_entity.id
_entity.type
_entity.pdbx_description
1 polymer ?
#
loop_
_entity_poly.entity_id
_entity_poly.type
_entity_poly.pdbx_seq_one_letter_code
_entity_poly.pdbx_strand_id
1 'polypeptide(L)'
;MFGHDRVQILEGGLPGWIAGGYDTEQGEPTMAEPGVGFVAALQSAWVTDLEGVKAALTSGSHTVVDARSASRFAGEEAEPRPGVRPGHIPGSKNLHYGQILSGDPASLKSLPELEALFTGSVSVTMSGS
;
A
#
# COMPACT_ATOMS: atom_id res chain seq x y z
N MET A 1 4.68 5.38 -10.71
CA MET A 1 6.13 5.66 -10.56
C MET A 1 6.85 5.87 -11.89
N PHE A 2 6.62 5.06 -12.93
CA PHE A 2 7.41 5.13 -14.18
C PHE A 2 6.67 5.70 -15.40
N GLY A 3 5.57 6.45 -15.20
CA GLY A 3 4.87 7.12 -16.30
C GLY A 3 3.94 6.25 -17.15
N HIS A 4 3.39 5.18 -16.56
CA HIS A 4 2.28 4.42 -17.15
C HIS A 4 1.02 4.65 -16.33
N ASP A 5 0.06 5.41 -16.87
CA ASP A 5 -1.10 5.87 -16.09
C ASP A 5 -2.30 4.91 -16.17
N ARG A 6 -2.35 4.07 -17.22
CA ARG A 6 -3.44 3.10 -17.43
C ARG A 6 -3.13 1.78 -16.76
N VAL A 7 -3.08 1.80 -15.43
CA VAL A 7 -2.86 0.61 -14.59
C VAL A 7 -4.12 0.33 -13.79
N GLN A 8 -4.49 -0.94 -13.72
CA GLN A 8 -5.65 -1.41 -12.97
C GLN A 8 -5.26 -2.63 -12.13
N ILE A 9 -5.99 -2.83 -11.03
CA ILE A 9 -5.85 -4.01 -10.17
C ILE A 9 -7.15 -4.81 -10.31
N LEU A 10 -7.02 -6.12 -10.50
CA LEU A 10 -8.15 -7.03 -10.48
C LEU A 10 -8.61 -7.23 -9.03
N GLU A 11 -9.82 -6.78 -8.70
CA GLU A 11 -10.42 -7.04 -7.39
C GLU A 11 -10.61 -8.54 -7.16
N GLY A 12 -10.31 -9.02 -5.94
CA GLY A 12 -10.28 -10.44 -5.63
C GLY A 12 -9.04 -11.18 -6.14
N GLY A 13 -8.25 -10.57 -7.02
CA GLY A 13 -7.08 -11.17 -7.64
C GLY A 13 -7.39 -12.49 -8.35
N LEU A 14 -6.38 -13.37 -8.44
CA LEU A 14 -6.55 -14.71 -9.00
C LEU A 14 -7.60 -15.56 -8.24
N PRO A 15 -7.70 -15.51 -6.89
CA PRO A 15 -8.79 -16.20 -6.18
C PRO A 15 -10.19 -15.74 -6.63
N GLY A 16 -10.39 -14.43 -6.82
CA GLY A 16 -11.61 -13.84 -7.39
C GLY A 16 -11.94 -14.37 -8.78
N TRP A 17 -10.93 -14.43 -9.65
CA TRP A 17 -11.07 -14.97 -10.99
C TRP A 17 -11.54 -16.43 -11.00
N ILE A 18 -10.90 -17.28 -10.17
CA ILE A 18 -11.27 -18.69 -10.06
C ILE A 18 -12.68 -18.86 -9.48
N ALA A 19 -13.03 -18.11 -8.44
CA ALA A 19 -14.36 -18.14 -7.83
C ALA A 19 -15.47 -17.69 -8.80
N GLY A 20 -15.15 -16.80 -9.73
CA GLY A 20 -16.04 -16.39 -10.82
C GLY A 20 -16.24 -17.43 -11.92
N GLY A 21 -15.52 -18.56 -11.88
CA GLY A 21 -15.60 -19.62 -12.88
C GLY A 21 -14.95 -19.27 -14.22
N TYR A 22 -14.01 -18.32 -14.23
CA TYR A 22 -13.28 -17.94 -15.43
C TYR A 22 -12.10 -18.88 -15.69
N ASP A 23 -11.76 -19.05 -16.97
CA ASP A 23 -10.71 -19.95 -17.41
C ASP A 23 -9.32 -19.53 -16.91
N THR A 24 -8.47 -20.51 -16.60
CA THR A 24 -7.07 -20.30 -16.19
C THR A 24 -6.14 -21.15 -17.04
N GLU A 25 -4.94 -20.64 -17.29
CA GLU A 25 -3.87 -21.37 -17.97
C GLU A 25 -2.76 -21.76 -16.98
N GLN A 26 -2.00 -22.81 -17.31
CA GLN A 26 -0.85 -23.29 -16.53
C GLN A 26 0.31 -23.61 -17.47
N GLY A 27 1.53 -23.49 -16.97
CA GLY A 27 2.76 -23.75 -17.72
C GLY A 27 3.71 -22.55 -17.73
N GLU A 28 4.76 -22.64 -18.53
CA GLU A 28 5.69 -21.53 -18.72
C GLU A 28 5.00 -20.37 -19.43
N PRO A 29 5.21 -19.11 -18.98
CA PRO A 29 4.61 -17.96 -19.63
C PRO A 29 5.17 -17.81 -21.03
N THR A 30 4.27 -17.61 -22.01
CA THR A 30 4.71 -17.20 -23.35
C THR A 30 5.17 -15.76 -23.28
N MET A 31 6.44 -15.52 -23.63
CA MET A 31 6.97 -14.17 -23.76
C MET A 31 6.19 -13.42 -24.84
N ALA A 32 5.54 -12.33 -24.44
CA ALA A 32 4.92 -11.43 -25.41
C ALA A 32 5.99 -10.72 -26.24
N GLU A 33 5.64 -10.39 -27.49
CA GLU A 33 6.45 -9.51 -28.32
C GLU A 33 6.64 -8.16 -27.60
N PRO A 34 7.85 -7.59 -27.57
CA PRO A 34 8.09 -6.31 -26.91
C PRO A 34 7.16 -5.22 -27.47
N GLY A 35 6.42 -4.56 -26.58
CA GLY A 35 5.67 -3.36 -26.93
C GLY A 35 6.62 -2.25 -27.41
N VAL A 36 6.16 -1.43 -28.35
CA VAL A 36 6.92 -0.28 -28.85
C VAL A 36 6.53 1.00 -28.11
N GLY A 37 7.50 1.88 -27.84
CA GLY A 37 7.24 3.26 -27.43
C GLY A 37 7.01 3.50 -25.94
N PHE A 38 7.25 2.53 -25.06
CA PHE A 38 7.27 2.80 -23.62
C PHE A 38 8.59 3.49 -23.24
N VAL A 39 8.50 4.72 -22.75
CA VAL A 39 9.62 5.46 -22.17
C VAL A 39 9.33 5.67 -20.69
N ALA A 40 10.13 5.04 -19.83
CA ALA A 40 9.97 5.18 -18.39
C ALA A 40 10.30 6.62 -17.96
N ALA A 41 9.34 7.29 -17.34
CA ALA A 41 9.51 8.61 -16.76
C ALA A 41 9.31 8.53 -15.24
N LEU A 42 10.37 8.79 -14.48
CA LEU A 42 10.29 8.75 -13.02
C LEU A 42 9.40 9.88 -12.50
N GLN A 43 8.34 9.51 -11.81
CA GLN A 43 7.44 10.41 -11.09
C GLN A 43 7.94 10.58 -9.66
N SER A 44 8.93 11.45 -9.45
CA SER A 44 9.61 11.61 -8.16
C SER A 44 8.67 12.00 -7.01
N ALA A 45 7.54 12.64 -7.30
CA ALA A 45 6.54 12.98 -6.29
C ALA A 45 5.86 11.76 -5.63
N TRP A 46 5.99 10.55 -6.20
CA TRP A 46 5.32 9.34 -5.71
C TRP A 46 6.17 8.54 -4.72
N VAL A 47 7.45 8.88 -4.57
CA VAL A 47 8.39 8.21 -3.67
C VAL A 47 9.14 9.27 -2.90
N THR A 48 9.33 9.02 -1.61
CA THR A 48 10.13 9.89 -0.76
C THR A 48 11.26 9.09 -0.12
N ASP A 49 12.37 9.76 0.16
CA ASP A 49 13.52 9.17 0.82
C ASP A 49 13.44 9.38 2.34
N LEU A 50 14.51 8.98 3.04
CA LEU A 50 14.60 9.14 4.49
C LEU A 50 14.48 10.60 4.93
N GLU A 51 15.09 11.54 4.20
CA GLU A 51 15.07 12.95 4.56
C GLU A 51 13.67 13.56 4.35
N GLY A 52 12.97 13.15 3.29
CA GLY A 52 11.58 13.52 3.09
C GLY A 52 10.65 13.01 4.19
N VAL A 53 10.83 11.77 4.66
CA VAL A 53 10.07 11.24 5.81
C VAL A 53 10.37 12.05 7.08
N LYS A 54 11.64 12.36 7.37
CA LYS A 54 12.02 13.19 8.52
C LYS A 54 11.42 14.58 8.44
N ALA A 55 11.43 15.20 7.27
CA ALA A 55 10.86 16.53 7.04
C ALA A 55 9.35 16.52 7.26
N ALA A 56 8.64 15.49 6.79
CA ALA A 56 7.21 15.30 7.03
C ALA A 56 6.89 15.19 8.52
N LEU A 57 7.64 14.37 9.26
CA LEU A 57 7.46 14.18 10.71
C LEU A 57 7.77 15.47 11.50
N THR A 58 8.82 16.20 11.12
CA THR A 58 9.25 17.42 11.82
C THR A 58 8.27 18.57 11.59
N SER A 59 7.81 18.73 10.34
CA SER A 59 6.90 19.83 9.97
C SER A 59 5.43 19.53 10.26
N GLY A 60 5.06 18.26 10.41
CA GLY A 60 3.66 17.84 10.45
C GLY A 60 2.93 18.01 9.11
N SER A 61 3.66 18.23 7.99
CA SER A 61 3.04 18.48 6.68
C SER A 61 2.30 17.26 6.11
N HIS A 62 2.69 16.05 6.52
CA HIS A 62 2.09 14.81 6.06
C HIS A 62 2.01 13.81 7.22
N THR A 63 1.01 12.93 7.18
CA THR A 63 0.97 11.77 8.07
C THR A 63 1.79 10.63 7.47
N VAL A 64 2.75 10.11 8.24
CA VAL A 64 3.47 8.89 7.90
C VAL A 64 2.68 7.70 8.41
N VAL A 65 2.21 6.85 7.50
CA VAL A 65 1.42 5.64 7.81
C VAL A 65 2.23 4.39 7.50
N ASP A 66 2.34 3.51 8.49
CA ASP A 66 2.99 2.21 8.38
C ASP A 66 1.95 1.11 8.16
N ALA A 67 2.08 0.40 7.03
CA ALA A 67 1.13 -0.63 6.60
C ALA A 67 1.41 -2.03 7.18
N ARG A 68 2.46 -2.20 8.00
CA ARG A 68 2.80 -3.48 8.64
C ARG A 68 1.77 -3.89 9.70
N SER A 69 1.85 -5.13 10.17
CA SER A 69 1.04 -5.62 11.28
C SER A 69 1.29 -4.80 12.56
N ALA A 70 0.27 -4.72 13.42
CA ALA A 70 0.38 -4.03 14.70
C ALA A 70 1.48 -4.63 15.59
N SER A 71 1.67 -5.96 15.57
CA SER A 71 2.74 -6.66 16.30
C SER A 71 4.14 -6.18 15.90
N ARG A 72 4.41 -6.08 14.60
CA ARG A 72 5.69 -5.58 14.07
C ARG A 72 5.89 -4.10 14.34
N PHE A 73 4.82 -3.32 14.25
CA PHE A 73 4.84 -1.90 14.60
C PHE A 73 5.15 -1.67 16.08
N ALA A 74 4.54 -2.46 16.97
CA ALA A 74 4.79 -2.42 18.41
C ALA A 74 6.18 -2.97 18.78
N GLY A 75 6.81 -3.73 17.87
CA GLY A 75 8.10 -4.37 18.11
C GLY A 75 8.02 -5.65 18.95
N GLU A 76 6.81 -6.22 19.06
CA GLU A 76 6.54 -7.47 19.77
C GLU A 76 6.95 -8.71 18.95
N GLU A 77 7.12 -8.52 17.65
CA GLU A 77 7.53 -9.55 16.71
C GLU A 77 8.88 -9.18 16.06
N ALA A 78 9.73 -10.18 15.88
CA ALA A 78 11.00 -9.98 15.19
C ALA A 78 10.76 -9.65 13.71
N GLU A 79 11.51 -8.70 13.19
CA GLU A 79 11.48 -8.39 11.77
C GLU A 79 11.99 -9.60 10.95
N PRO A 80 11.37 -9.94 9.80
CA PRO A 80 11.79 -11.09 8.99
C PRO A 80 13.24 -10.99 8.49
N ARG A 81 13.78 -9.77 8.43
CA ARG A 81 15.15 -9.50 8.00
C ARG A 81 16.07 -9.40 9.22
N PRO A 82 17.13 -10.23 9.32
CA PRO A 82 18.10 -10.15 10.41
C PRO A 82 18.75 -8.78 10.52
N GLY A 83 18.95 -8.30 11.75
CA GLY A 83 19.65 -7.04 12.04
C GLY A 83 18.78 -5.77 11.99
N VAL A 84 17.49 -5.90 11.69
CA VAL A 84 16.55 -4.77 11.76
C VAL A 84 15.99 -4.66 13.18
N ARG A 85 16.05 -3.46 13.77
CA ARG A 85 15.48 -3.21 15.10
C ARG A 85 13.95 -3.34 15.05
N PRO A 86 13.33 -4.00 16.03
CA PRO A 86 11.87 -4.05 16.13
C PRO A 86 11.29 -2.65 16.42
N GLY A 87 10.01 -2.47 16.12
CA GLY A 87 9.28 -1.23 16.36
C GLY A 87 9.01 -0.42 15.09
N HIS A 88 8.84 0.89 15.26
CA HIS A 88 8.40 1.80 14.20
C HIS A 88 9.10 3.16 14.28
N ILE A 89 8.86 3.98 13.26
CA ILE A 89 9.37 5.35 13.16
C ILE A 89 8.60 6.23 14.15
N PRO A 90 9.26 6.88 15.14
CA PRO A 90 8.56 7.76 16.07
C PRO A 90 7.74 8.83 15.36
N GLY A 91 6.47 8.97 15.76
CA GLY A 91 5.51 9.89 15.14
C GLY A 91 4.72 9.31 13.97
N SER A 92 5.05 8.11 13.47
CA SER A 92 4.21 7.43 12.48
C SER A 92 2.94 6.84 13.10
N LYS A 93 1.94 6.58 12.25
CA LYS A 93 0.70 5.87 12.60
C LYS A 93 0.73 4.48 12.00
N ASN A 94 0.07 3.51 12.62
CA ASN A 94 -0.10 2.18 12.05
C ASN A 94 -1.50 2.03 11.46
N LEU A 95 -1.58 1.52 10.23
CA LEU A 95 -2.79 1.03 9.63
C LEU A 95 -2.45 -0.20 8.81
N HIS A 96 -2.66 -1.39 9.38
CA HIS A 96 -2.28 -2.63 8.72
C HIS A 96 -3.03 -2.78 7.39
N TYR A 97 -2.33 -3.13 6.30
CA TYR A 97 -2.95 -3.23 4.97
C TYR A 97 -4.16 -4.19 4.95
N GLY A 98 -4.17 -5.25 5.78
CA GLY A 98 -5.32 -6.15 5.86
C GLY A 98 -6.62 -5.46 6.30
N GLN A 99 -6.54 -4.30 6.97
CA GLN A 99 -7.71 -3.56 7.42
C GLN A 99 -8.43 -2.81 6.30
N ILE A 100 -7.76 -2.53 5.16
CA ILE A 100 -8.39 -1.89 4.00
C ILE A 100 -9.09 -2.89 3.08
N LEU A 101 -8.91 -4.19 3.36
CA LEU A 101 -9.49 -5.29 2.59
C LEU A 101 -10.73 -5.87 3.31
N SER A 102 -11.62 -6.47 2.54
CA SER A 102 -12.80 -7.19 3.01
C SER A 102 -13.17 -8.33 2.09
N GLY A 103 -14.02 -9.25 2.57
CA GLY A 103 -14.48 -10.40 1.80
C GLY A 103 -13.44 -11.51 1.65
N ASP A 104 -13.91 -12.60 1.07
CA ASP A 104 -13.09 -13.72 0.62
C ASP A 104 -13.72 -14.24 -0.68
N PRO A 105 -13.10 -14.01 -1.85
CA PRO A 105 -11.77 -13.45 -2.05
C PRO A 105 -11.68 -11.95 -1.74
N ALA A 106 -10.51 -11.52 -1.26
CA ALA A 106 -10.31 -10.18 -0.72
C ALA A 106 -10.44 -9.07 -1.78
N SER A 107 -11.30 -8.10 -1.52
CA SER A 107 -11.46 -6.85 -2.28
C SER A 107 -11.19 -5.63 -1.39
N LEU A 108 -11.01 -4.46 -2.01
CA LEU A 108 -11.00 -3.21 -1.25
C LEU A 108 -12.35 -3.00 -0.58
N LYS A 109 -12.32 -2.49 0.65
CA LYS A 109 -13.53 -1.96 1.29
C LYS A 109 -14.13 -0.84 0.46
N SER A 110 -15.42 -0.57 0.68
CA SER A 110 -16.08 0.54 0.02
C SER A 110 -15.42 1.88 0.39
N LEU A 111 -15.55 2.88 -0.49
CA LEU A 111 -14.97 4.20 -0.25
C LEU A 111 -15.41 4.80 1.11
N PRO A 112 -16.69 4.73 1.54
CA PRO A 112 -17.09 5.22 2.85
C PRO A 112 -16.41 4.50 4.03
N GLU A 113 -16.21 3.18 3.93
CA GLU A 113 -15.50 2.42 4.96
C GLU A 113 -14.02 2.77 5.02
N LEU A 114 -13.38 2.99 3.86
CA LEU A 114 -12.00 3.44 3.78
C LEU A 114 -11.86 4.85 4.37
N GLU A 115 -12.72 5.79 4.01
CA GLU A 115 -12.72 7.16 4.56
C GLU A 115 -12.86 7.16 6.08
N ALA A 116 -13.78 6.35 6.61
CA ALA A 116 -13.98 6.19 8.05
C ALA A 116 -12.73 5.58 8.72
N LEU A 117 -12.13 4.56 8.11
CA LEU A 117 -10.92 3.91 8.61
C LEU A 117 -9.73 4.88 8.66
N PHE A 118 -9.50 5.65 7.59
CA PHE A 118 -8.44 6.64 7.56
C PHE A 118 -8.68 7.79 8.55
N THR A 119 -9.92 8.27 8.71
CA THR A 119 -10.24 9.33 9.69
C THR A 119 -10.06 8.85 11.14
N GLY A 120 -10.41 7.60 11.43
CA GLY A 120 -10.27 6.99 12.75
C GLY A 120 -8.82 6.64 13.12
N SER A 121 -8.02 6.17 12.15
CA SER A 121 -6.62 5.75 12.37
C SER A 121 -5.60 6.86 12.16
N VAL A 122 -5.94 7.86 11.35
CA VAL A 122 -5.17 9.09 11.11
C VAL A 122 -6.05 10.24 11.60
N SER A 123 -5.96 10.61 12.88
CA SER A 123 -6.66 11.81 13.36
C SER A 123 -6.15 13.03 12.59
N VAL A 124 -6.87 13.40 11.53
CA VAL A 124 -6.68 14.66 10.81
C VAL A 124 -7.32 15.72 11.68
N THR A 125 -6.49 16.53 12.36
CA THR A 125 -6.98 17.80 12.89
C THR A 125 -7.26 18.69 11.68
N MET A 126 -8.49 18.63 11.16
CA MET A 126 -8.97 19.61 10.20
C MET A 126 -9.06 20.95 10.93
N SER A 127 -8.05 21.81 10.79
CA SER A 127 -8.17 23.21 11.19
C SER A 127 -9.15 23.89 10.23
N GLY A 128 -10.36 24.14 10.71
CA GLY A 128 -11.38 24.88 9.98
C GLY A 128 -10.90 26.27 9.57
N SER A 129 -11.34 26.69 8.39
CA SER A 129 -11.45 28.11 8.00
C SER A 129 -12.90 28.51 8.15
#